data_AF-A0ABD2RZ76-F1
#
_entry.id   AF-A0ABD2RZ76-F1
#
_cell.length_a   1.000
_cell.length_b   1.000
_cell.length_c   1.000
_cell.angle_alpha   90.00
_cell.angle_beta   90.00
_cell.angle_gamma   90.00
#
_symmetry.space_group_name_H-M   'P 1'
#
loop_
_entity.id
_entity.type
_entity.pdbx_description
1 polymer ?
#
loop_
_entity_poly.entity_id
_entity_poly.type
_entity_poly.pdbx_seq_one_letter_code
_entity_poly.pdbx_strand_id
1 'polypeptide(L)'
;MCRVHDLLHKFCLEKSKQENFLLHINGFTGEDSFPEMSMDYRLFVHSSEDQIDLWQPSRSNVRSLLFNVIDSDNLLWPHDISFIFDSFKLVKVLDLESVNIGGTFPSEIQFLIHLKYFAAKTGGNSIPSCI
;
A
#
# COMPACT_ATOMS: atom_id res chain seq x y z
N MET A 1 -10.53 -5.77 20.00
CA MET A 1 -11.05 -5.38 18.67
C MET A 1 -11.47 -3.93 18.76
N CYS A 2 -10.77 -3.02 18.09
CA CYS A 2 -11.14 -1.61 18.03
C CYS A 2 -12.08 -1.42 16.82
N ARG A 3 -13.25 -0.82 17.02
CA ARG A 3 -14.22 -0.56 15.94
C ARG A 3 -14.68 0.88 16.03
N VAL A 4 -14.69 1.56 14.89
CA VAL A 4 -15.30 2.88 14.75
C VAL A 4 -16.77 2.67 14.45
N HIS A 5 -17.62 3.53 15.00
CA HIS A 5 -19.06 3.50 14.71
C HIS A 5 -19.33 3.84 13.23
N ASP A 6 -20.24 3.13 12.58
CA ASP A 6 -20.49 3.26 11.12
C ASP A 6 -20.78 4.70 10.67
N LEU A 7 -21.53 5.46 11.48
CA LEU A 7 -21.79 6.88 11.22
C LEU A 7 -20.51 7.73 11.20
N LEU A 8 -19.59 7.49 12.14
CA LEU A 8 -18.30 8.20 12.17
C LEU A 8 -17.42 7.78 10.99
N HIS A 9 -17.42 6.49 10.67
CA HIS A 9 -16.69 5.98 9.51
C HIS A 9 -17.16 6.63 8.21
N LYS A 10 -18.48 6.69 7.97
CA LYS A 10 -19.07 7.35 6.81
C LYS A 10 -18.74 8.84 6.76
N PHE A 11 -18.85 9.53 7.90
CA PHE A 11 -18.47 10.95 8.02
C PHE A 11 -17.00 11.18 7.64
N CYS A 12 -16.08 10.35 8.15
CA CYS A 12 -14.66 10.45 7.83
C CYS A 12 -14.38 10.20 6.34
N LEU A 13 -15.05 9.23 5.71
CA LEU A 13 -14.92 8.96 4.28
C LEU A 13 -15.43 10.11 3.41
N GLU A 14 -16.53 10.76 3.80
CA GLU A 14 -17.03 11.93 3.09
C GLU A 14 -16.06 13.12 3.22
N LYS A 15 -15.52 13.34 4.42
CA LYS A 15 -14.51 14.37 4.66
C LYS A 15 -13.21 14.14 3.91
N SER A 16 -12.76 12.90 3.81
CA SER A 16 -11.52 12.58 3.11
C SER A 16 -11.59 12.84 1.61
N LYS A 17 -12.76 12.65 1.01
CA LYS A 17 -13.04 13.04 -0.38
C LYS A 17 -13.13 14.55 -0.53
N GLN A 18 -13.77 15.24 0.40
CA GLN A 18 -13.90 16.70 0.36
C GLN A 18 -12.53 17.41 0.44
N GLU A 19 -11.65 16.91 1.32
CA GLU A 19 -10.33 17.50 1.58
C GLU A 19 -9.22 16.88 0.72
N ASN A 20 -9.54 15.87 -0.10
CA ASN A 20 -8.59 15.12 -0.93
C ASN A 20 -7.37 14.59 -0.15
N PHE A 21 -7.49 14.27 1.13
CA PHE A 21 -6.35 13.74 1.90
C PHE A 21 -6.19 12.22 1.75
N LEU A 22 -7.21 11.50 1.28
CA LEU A 22 -7.20 10.05 1.07
C LEU A 22 -7.71 9.71 -0.33
N LEU A 23 -6.84 9.13 -1.15
CA LEU A 23 -7.21 8.52 -2.42
C LEU A 23 -7.49 7.04 -2.18
N HIS A 24 -8.69 6.60 -2.53
CA HIS A 24 -9.12 5.21 -2.41
C HIS A 24 -9.23 4.59 -3.80
N ILE A 25 -8.47 3.53 -4.04
CA ILE A 25 -8.50 2.74 -5.28
C ILE A 25 -9.16 1.38 -4.98
N ASN A 26 -10.12 1.00 -5.83
CA ASN A 26 -10.83 -0.29 -5.76
C ASN A 26 -10.48 -1.10 -7.01
N GLY A 27 -9.68 -2.15 -6.84
CA GLY A 27 -9.10 -2.93 -7.94
C GLY A 27 -8.08 -2.12 -8.73
N PHE A 28 -7.42 -2.77 -9.69
CA PHE A 28 -6.44 -2.13 -10.54
C PHE A 28 -6.96 -2.04 -11.97
N THR A 29 -7.05 -0.83 -12.50
CA THR A 29 -7.02 -0.64 -13.95
C THR A 29 -5.55 -0.44 -14.29
N GLY A 30 -4.96 -1.30 -15.13
CA GLY A 30 -3.50 -1.45 -15.30
C GLY A 30 -2.66 -0.17 -15.59
N GLU A 31 -3.28 1.00 -15.71
CA GLU A 31 -2.63 2.31 -15.76
C GLU A 31 -3.33 3.29 -14.80
N ASP A 32 -3.10 3.17 -13.50
CA ASP A 32 -3.58 4.16 -12.54
C ASP A 32 -2.68 5.40 -12.57
N SER A 33 -3.24 6.50 -13.07
CA SER A 33 -2.62 7.83 -13.01
C SER A 33 -2.96 8.50 -11.69
N PHE A 34 -1.93 8.93 -10.95
CA PHE A 34 -2.14 9.66 -9.71
C PHE A 34 -2.22 11.15 -9.99
N PRO A 35 -3.10 11.89 -9.29
CA PRO A 35 -3.11 13.33 -9.42
C PRO A 35 -1.74 13.90 -9.00
N GLU A 36 -1.23 14.83 -9.79
CA GLU A 36 -0.08 15.66 -9.43
C GLU A 36 -0.51 16.66 -8.36
N MET A 37 -0.83 16.13 -7.18
CA MET A 37 -1.30 16.90 -6.04
C MET A 37 -0.12 17.42 -5.22
N SER A 38 -0.20 18.70 -4.88
CA SER A 38 0.79 19.43 -4.08
C SER A 38 0.75 19.10 -2.57
N MET A 39 -0.12 18.17 -2.15
CA MET A 39 -0.44 17.91 -0.74
C MET A 39 -0.03 16.49 -0.31
N ASP A 40 0.31 16.33 0.97
CA ASP A 40 0.56 15.04 1.63
C ASP A 40 -0.74 14.20 1.70
N TYR A 41 -1.16 13.60 0.59
CA TYR A 41 -2.28 12.66 0.57
C TYR A 41 -1.81 11.24 0.87
N ARG A 42 -2.77 10.41 1.29
CA ARG A 42 -2.61 8.97 1.57
C ARG A 42 -3.27 8.19 0.44
N LEU A 43 -2.65 7.09 0.04
CA LEU A 43 -3.21 6.15 -0.92
C LEU A 43 -3.62 4.88 -0.17
N PHE A 44 -4.89 4.54 -0.27
CA PHE A 44 -5.44 3.29 0.21
C PHE A 44 -5.88 2.46 -0.99
N VAL A 45 -5.31 1.27 -1.10
CA VAL A 45 -5.53 0.33 -2.19
C VAL A 45 -6.34 -0.83 -1.65
N HIS A 46 -7.49 -1.07 -2.25
CA HIS A 46 -8.32 -2.21 -1.96
C HIS A 46 -8.47 -3.06 -3.23
N SER A 47 -7.96 -4.28 -3.22
CA SER A 47 -8.00 -5.16 -4.40
C SER A 47 -8.22 -6.61 -4.01
N SER A 48 -8.59 -7.42 -4.99
CA SER A 48 -8.40 -8.87 -4.90
C SER A 48 -6.92 -9.22 -5.16
N GLU A 49 -6.49 -10.38 -4.67
CA GLU A 49 -5.12 -10.88 -4.76
C GLU A 49 -4.59 -10.98 -6.20
N ASP A 50 -5.43 -11.47 -7.13
CA ASP A 50 -5.11 -11.74 -8.54
C ASP A 50 -4.72 -10.49 -9.35
N GLN A 51 -4.98 -9.30 -8.83
CA GLN A 51 -4.74 -8.06 -9.56
C GLN A 51 -3.42 -7.36 -9.16
N ILE A 52 -2.81 -7.71 -8.02
CA ILE A 52 -1.61 -7.01 -7.50
C ILE A 52 -0.46 -7.03 -8.50
N ASP A 53 -0.14 -8.22 -9.00
CA ASP A 53 1.01 -8.41 -9.89
C ASP A 53 0.80 -7.73 -11.26
N LEU A 54 -0.45 -7.34 -11.58
CA LEU A 54 -0.81 -6.62 -12.79
C LEU A 54 -0.77 -5.09 -12.61
N TRP A 55 -0.63 -4.61 -11.38
CA TRP A 55 -0.70 -3.17 -11.11
C TRP A 55 0.58 -2.46 -11.53
N GLN A 56 0.45 -1.48 -12.42
CA GLN A 56 1.55 -0.64 -12.87
C GLN A 56 1.26 0.82 -12.53
N PRO A 57 1.45 1.23 -11.26
CA PRO A 57 1.21 2.60 -10.84
C PRO A 57 2.21 3.55 -11.50
N SER A 58 1.72 4.69 -11.98
CA SER A 58 2.57 5.84 -12.31
C SER A 58 3.33 6.36 -11.08
N ARG A 59 4.41 7.12 -11.28
CA ARG A 59 5.15 7.71 -10.14
C ARG A 59 4.25 8.62 -9.32
N SER A 60 4.35 8.50 -7.99
CA SER A 60 3.55 9.27 -7.05
C SER A 60 4.36 9.80 -5.88
N ASN A 61 3.98 10.99 -5.42
CA ASN A 61 4.56 11.66 -4.26
C ASN A 61 3.88 11.30 -2.93
N VAL A 62 3.08 10.23 -2.91
CA VAL A 62 2.33 9.80 -1.72
C VAL A 62 3.27 9.55 -0.53
N ARG A 63 2.83 9.93 0.67
CA ARG A 63 3.58 9.72 1.92
C ARG A 63 3.10 8.53 2.73
N SER A 64 1.90 8.02 2.46
CA SER A 64 1.35 6.84 3.11
C SER A 64 0.65 5.97 2.09
N LEU A 65 1.10 4.73 1.99
CA LEU A 65 0.56 3.72 1.08
C LEU A 65 0.10 2.53 1.92
N LEU A 66 -1.19 2.21 1.83
CA LEU A 66 -1.82 1.15 2.61
C LEU A 66 -2.53 0.19 1.67
N PHE A 67 -2.30 -1.11 1.85
CA PHE A 67 -2.94 -2.16 1.08
C PHE A 67 -3.93 -2.95 1.94
N ASN A 68 -5.11 -3.18 1.36
CA ASN A 68 -6.09 -4.11 1.87
C ASN A 68 -6.47 -5.10 0.76
N VAL A 69 -5.69 -6.16 0.67
CA VAL A 69 -5.84 -7.21 -0.32
C VAL A 69 -6.70 -8.32 0.25
N ILE A 70 -7.72 -8.72 -0.52
CA ILE A 70 -8.56 -9.86 -0.20
C ILE A 70 -7.97 -11.12 -0.86
N ASP A 71 -7.43 -12.00 -0.03
CA ASP A 71 -7.09 -13.39 -0.38
C ASP A 71 -8.30 -14.27 -0.01
N SER A 72 -9.14 -14.61 -0.99
CA SER A 72 -10.33 -15.44 -0.76
C SER A 72 -9.98 -16.89 -0.43
N ASP A 73 -8.84 -17.36 -0.94
CA ASP A 73 -8.47 -18.77 -0.94
C ASP A 73 -7.48 -19.09 0.20
N ASN A 74 -7.07 -18.05 0.96
CA ASN A 74 -6.08 -18.07 2.04
C ASN A 74 -4.78 -18.76 1.64
N LEU A 75 -4.39 -18.61 0.37
CA LEU A 75 -3.26 -19.33 -0.20
C LEU A 75 -1.92 -18.67 0.12
N LEU A 76 -1.93 -17.38 0.49
CA LEU A 76 -0.74 -16.63 0.88
C LEU A 76 0.37 -16.72 -0.16
N TRP A 77 0.08 -16.53 -1.45
CA TRP A 77 1.13 -16.56 -2.47
C TRP A 77 2.03 -15.33 -2.32
N PRO A 78 3.35 -15.49 -2.51
CA PRO A 78 4.24 -14.35 -2.54
C PRO A 78 3.96 -13.50 -3.79
N HIS A 79 3.83 -12.19 -3.61
CA HIS A 79 3.64 -11.24 -4.71
C HIS A 79 4.92 -10.46 -5.01
N ASP A 80 5.06 -10.06 -6.27
CA ASP A 80 6.10 -9.11 -6.64
C ASP A 80 5.65 -7.68 -6.26
N ILE A 81 6.38 -7.09 -5.32
CA ILE A 81 6.15 -5.72 -4.87
C ILE A 81 7.19 -4.73 -5.40
N SER A 82 8.01 -5.15 -6.38
CA SER A 82 9.06 -4.33 -7.01
C SER A 82 8.54 -2.97 -7.48
N PHE A 83 7.34 -2.95 -8.08
CA PHE A 83 6.66 -1.75 -8.57
C PHE A 83 6.50 -0.67 -7.48
N ILE A 84 6.36 -1.06 -6.21
CA ILE A 84 6.20 -0.12 -5.10
C ILE A 84 7.45 0.72 -4.95
N PHE A 85 8.60 0.05 -4.98
CA PHE A 85 9.89 0.70 -4.81
C PHE A 85 10.15 1.66 -5.95
N ASP A 86 9.68 1.39 -7.17
CA ASP A 86 9.88 2.25 -8.33
C ASP A 86 8.94 3.45 -8.39
N SER A 87 7.67 3.26 -8.04
CA SER A 87 6.64 4.30 -8.19
C SER A 87 6.48 5.20 -6.96
N PHE A 88 6.82 4.74 -5.75
CA PHE A 88 6.51 5.45 -4.49
C PHE A 88 7.75 5.79 -3.64
N LYS A 89 8.79 6.38 -4.26
CA LYS A 89 10.08 6.71 -3.61
C LYS A 89 9.97 7.63 -2.37
N LEU A 90 8.86 8.36 -2.22
CA LEU A 90 8.66 9.35 -1.15
C LEU A 90 7.87 8.82 0.06
N VAL A 91 7.46 7.55 0.03
CA VAL A 91 6.62 6.96 1.07
C VAL A 91 7.30 6.98 2.45
N LYS A 92 6.54 7.33 3.48
CA LYS A 92 6.94 7.29 4.89
C LYS A 92 6.30 6.13 5.64
N VAL A 93 5.10 5.74 5.22
CA VAL A 93 4.30 4.65 5.80
C VAL A 93 3.95 3.70 4.67
N LEU A 94 4.48 2.49 4.70
CA LEU A 94 4.15 1.41 3.77
C LEU A 94 3.54 0.26 4.57
N ASP A 95 2.25 0.03 4.36
CA ASP A 95 1.49 -1.02 5.04
C ASP A 95 1.05 -2.09 4.02
N LEU A 96 1.68 -3.25 4.14
CA LEU A 96 1.50 -4.46 3.34
C LEU A 96 1.11 -5.65 4.22
N GLU A 97 0.48 -5.43 5.39
CA GLU A 97 0.09 -6.55 6.29
C GLU A 97 -0.83 -7.57 5.61
N SER A 98 -1.61 -7.12 4.63
CA SER A 98 -2.49 -7.96 3.82
C SER A 98 -1.81 -8.65 2.63
N VAL A 99 -0.53 -8.35 2.36
CA VAL A 99 0.23 -8.87 1.19
C VAL A 99 1.37 -9.76 1.68
N ASN A 100 1.46 -10.98 1.16
CA ASN A 100 2.63 -11.82 1.41
C ASN A 100 3.79 -11.43 0.48
N ILE A 101 4.89 -10.95 1.06
CA ILE A 101 6.11 -10.57 0.31
C ILE A 101 7.08 -11.74 0.13
N GLY A 102 6.68 -12.95 0.54
CA GLY A 102 7.47 -14.17 0.41
C GLY A 102 8.52 -14.36 1.50
N GLY A 103 9.49 -15.23 1.22
CA GLY A 103 10.49 -15.70 2.19
C GLY A 103 11.76 -14.84 2.28
N THR A 104 11.97 -13.95 1.32
CA THR A 104 13.15 -13.07 1.28
C THR A 104 12.68 -11.63 1.36
N PHE A 105 13.26 -10.87 2.28
CA PHE A 105 12.95 -9.45 2.40
C PHE A 105 13.53 -8.69 1.20
N PRO A 106 12.76 -7.80 0.54
CA PRO A 106 13.23 -7.08 -0.63
C PRO A 106 14.35 -6.12 -0.25
N SER A 107 15.48 -6.20 -0.96
CA SER A 107 16.64 -5.33 -0.74
C SER A 107 16.36 -3.88 -1.15
N GLU A 108 15.44 -3.71 -2.09
CA GLU A 108 15.00 -2.47 -2.71
C GLU A 108 14.34 -1.51 -1.72
N ILE A 109 13.90 -2.01 -0.56
CA ILE A 109 13.37 -1.19 0.52
C ILE A 109 14.36 -0.11 1.00
N GLN A 110 15.67 -0.35 0.84
CA GLN A 110 16.72 0.61 1.17
C GLN A 110 16.64 1.88 0.31
N PHE A 111 15.96 1.82 -0.85
CA PHE A 111 15.74 2.97 -1.72
C PHE A 111 14.61 3.88 -1.22
N LEU A 112 13.79 3.42 -0.27
CA LEU A 112 12.75 4.22 0.38
C LEU A 112 13.34 5.04 1.54
N ILE A 113 14.21 5.99 1.24
CA ILE A 113 14.96 6.78 2.25
C ILE A 113 14.10 7.60 3.22
N HIS A 114 12.81 7.75 2.91
CA HIS A 114 11.84 8.47 3.75
C HIS A 114 11.01 7.55 4.65
N LEU A 115 11.16 6.23 4.51
CA LEU A 115 10.38 5.25 5.22
C LEU A 115 10.60 5.37 6.74
N LYS A 116 9.50 5.40 7.48
CA LYS A 116 9.45 5.46 8.95
C LYS A 116 8.65 4.31 9.54
N TYR A 117 7.73 3.76 8.77
CA TYR A 117 6.90 2.64 9.14
C TYR A 117 6.80 1.68 7.97
N PHE A 118 7.06 0.41 8.25
CA PHE A 118 6.91 -0.69 7.32
C PHE A 118 6.20 -1.82 8.04
N ALA A 119 5.15 -2.35 7.43
CA ALA A 119 4.50 -3.57 7.87
C ALA A 119 4.28 -4.47 6.66
N ALA A 120 4.53 -5.77 6.82
CA ALA A 120 4.35 -6.75 5.76
C ALA A 120 4.16 -8.14 6.35
N LYS A 121 3.45 -9.00 5.62
CA LYS A 121 3.39 -10.43 5.90
C LYS A 121 4.53 -11.13 5.16
N THR A 122 5.36 -11.89 5.87
CA THR A 122 6.48 -12.60 5.27
C THR A 122 6.59 -14.01 5.85
N GLY A 123 6.99 -14.97 5.01
CA GLY A 123 7.43 -16.30 5.43
C GLY A 123 8.91 -16.36 5.79
N GLY A 124 9.62 -15.23 5.72
CA GLY A 124 11.05 -15.13 6.00
C GLY A 124 11.35 -15.17 7.48
N ASN A 125 12.42 -15.86 7.85
CA ASN A 125 12.85 -16.02 9.25
C ASN A 125 13.86 -14.96 9.69
N SER A 126 14.21 -14.01 8.83
CA SER A 126 15.23 -13.00 9.07
C SER A 126 14.83 -11.66 8.48
N ILE A 127 14.86 -10.64 9.32
CA ILE A 127 14.80 -9.23 8.89
C ILE A 127 16.25 -8.83 8.56
N PRO A 128 16.53 -8.23 7.39
CA PRO A 128 17.88 -7.80 7.05
C PRO A 128 18.41 -6.81 8.09
N SER A 129 19.70 -6.88 8.38
CA SER A 129 20.34 -6.08 9.44
C SER A 129 20.42 -4.58 9.15
N CYS A 130 19.93 -4.12 8.00
CA CYS A 130 20.23 -2.80 7.41
C CYS A 130 19.00 -1.90 7.23
N ILE A 131 17.88 -2.16 7.91
CA ILE A 131 16.66 -1.34 7.82
C ILE A 131 16.72 -0.18 8.82
#